data_AF-A0A7C3DCM0-F1
#
_entry.id   AF-A0A7C3DCM0-F1
#
_cell.length_a   1.000
_cell.length_b   1.000
_cell.length_c   1.000
_cell.angle_alpha   90.00
_cell.angle_beta   90.00
_cell.angle_gamma   90.00
#
_symmetry.space_group_name_H-M   'P 1'
#
loop_
_entity.id
_entity.type
_entity.pdbx_description
1 polymer ?
#
loop_
_entity_poly.entity_id
_entity_poly.type
_entity_poly.pdbx_seq_one_letter_code
_entity_poly.pdbx_strand_id
1 'polypeptide(L)'
;MLSVKMRTAMAEPGVGWNHRQGHRKPKNNSSDVRKMTVEAQQKIHNSKKTTIAKMACQLLVALVLLFVAFGPAYAATITWDGGGSDNNWNTCANWDTGDTCPGASDVATFNATSTKNATINVDPNVAGIDIQAGYTGTISQSAGVTVTVGTSGLIQAAGTFTGSNALIDINGKLTMSGGTFTATSGVTEISRDYTYTGGTITPNGGTFKFAHPGSSGSTITGTHTLNNISFDTGSGSAKTWNIAAGTVLTASGTLSLDSSGSGGIYLSGSGEIAAQGDIVLDELSYAGSSTLRINGTGNQSLTGSGGTLPSNVIISKNSGILSLIGSFRVRNWTYANTGSGTLNAGTSAITFTSADAGATLTGSHTLYDVTLGHDSSSSRTWTIADGTTLTTTGTLAFNNSDDGSSGGYSAINSSGSGKFSAQGNVTVSSAGGGPFLGSATLEFSGNATQSFDLTGYEGHFNLDINVNKSGGQINLLSNLTMDAAGQDLDIIAGTLDLNGKQLT
;
A
#
# COMPACT_ATOMS: atom_id res chain seq x y z
N MET A 1 76.06 22.91 8.92
CA MET A 1 77.38 23.03 8.27
C MET A 1 77.19 22.72 6.79
N LEU A 2 77.13 23.77 5.94
CA LEU A 2 78.07 24.05 4.83
C LEU A 2 78.13 22.93 3.77
N SER A 3 78.01 23.15 2.45
CA SER A 3 78.24 24.35 1.66
C SER A 3 77.66 24.15 0.25
N VAL A 4 77.02 25.19 -0.29
CA VAL A 4 76.85 25.40 -1.73
C VAL A 4 78.21 25.72 -2.35
N LYS A 5 78.46 25.31 -3.60
CA LYS A 5 79.46 25.96 -4.48
C LYS A 5 78.99 25.91 -5.94
N MET A 6 78.60 27.07 -6.45
CA MET A 6 78.56 27.42 -7.87
C MET A 6 79.96 27.32 -8.48
N ARG A 7 80.05 27.01 -9.78
CA ARG A 7 81.15 27.47 -10.65
C ARG A 7 80.59 27.97 -11.97
N THR A 8 80.74 29.27 -12.14
CA THR A 8 80.72 30.04 -13.38
C THR A 8 82.07 29.90 -14.07
N ALA A 9 82.11 29.90 -15.41
CA ALA A 9 83.31 30.19 -16.18
C ALA A 9 82.99 31.13 -17.36
N MET A 10 83.75 32.23 -17.44
CA MET A 10 83.72 33.34 -18.41
C MET A 10 84.78 33.17 -19.51
N ALA A 11 84.53 33.79 -20.68
CA ALA A 11 85.41 34.53 -21.65
C ALA A 11 86.77 33.91 -22.10
N GLU A 12 87.35 34.05 -23.31
CA GLU A 12 87.26 34.85 -24.56
C GLU A 12 88.39 34.28 -25.51
N PRO A 13 88.90 34.89 -26.61
CA PRO A 13 88.33 35.53 -27.81
C PRO A 13 88.95 34.97 -29.15
N GLY A 14 88.47 35.41 -30.33
CA GLY A 14 89.33 35.48 -31.54
C GLY A 14 88.78 35.09 -32.92
N VAL A 15 88.91 36.05 -33.84
CA VAL A 15 89.12 35.95 -35.31
C VAL A 15 87.90 35.70 -36.22
N GLY A 16 87.61 36.69 -37.07
CA GLY A 16 86.57 36.63 -38.10
C GLY A 16 87.04 36.07 -39.45
N TRP A 17 86.08 35.81 -40.34
CA TRP A 17 85.96 36.33 -41.71
C TRP A 17 84.75 35.69 -42.41
N ASN A 18 84.11 36.47 -43.29
CA ASN A 18 82.83 36.22 -43.97
C ASN A 18 82.82 35.00 -44.91
N HIS A 19 81.70 34.27 -44.99
CA HIS A 19 81.03 33.97 -46.26
C HIS A 19 79.58 33.49 -46.05
N ARG A 20 78.65 34.11 -46.80
CA ARG A 20 77.22 33.76 -46.85
C ARG A 20 77.01 32.34 -47.41
N GLN A 21 76.34 31.48 -46.66
CA GLN A 21 75.59 30.31 -47.16
C GLN A 21 74.29 30.23 -46.36
N GLY A 22 73.15 30.12 -47.06
CA GLY A 22 71.82 30.24 -46.46
C GLY A 22 71.42 29.05 -45.59
N HIS A 23 71.21 29.30 -44.30
CA HIS A 23 70.46 28.38 -43.44
C HIS A 23 68.96 28.45 -43.76
N ARG A 24 68.44 27.47 -44.50
CA ARG A 24 67.00 27.16 -44.46
C ARG A 24 66.67 26.63 -43.07
N LYS A 25 65.91 27.41 -42.26
CA LYS A 25 65.20 26.88 -41.10
C LYS A 25 64.25 25.76 -41.58
N PRO A 26 64.15 24.61 -40.88
CA PRO A 26 63.13 23.62 -41.22
C PRO A 26 61.76 24.27 -41.04
N LYS A 27 60.93 24.22 -42.10
CA LYS A 27 59.52 24.60 -42.00
C LYS A 27 58.83 23.55 -41.11
N ASN A 28 58.71 23.80 -39.82
CA ASN A 28 57.75 23.08 -38.99
C ASN A 28 56.35 23.48 -39.47
N ASN A 29 55.80 22.70 -40.40
CA ASN A 29 54.45 22.88 -40.87
C ASN A 29 53.51 22.52 -39.72
N SER A 30 52.82 23.51 -39.16
CA SER A 30 51.88 23.38 -38.03
C SER A 30 50.86 22.23 -38.23
N SER A 31 50.54 21.92 -39.50
CA SER A 31 49.68 20.79 -39.88
C SER A 31 50.26 19.42 -39.49
N ASP A 32 51.57 19.22 -39.61
CA ASP A 32 52.21 17.92 -39.39
C ASP A 32 52.38 17.64 -37.91
N VAL A 33 52.70 18.68 -37.12
CA VAL A 33 52.73 18.61 -35.65
C VAL A 33 51.33 18.37 -35.07
N ARG A 34 50.29 19.02 -35.63
CA ARG A 34 48.90 18.77 -35.25
C ARG A 34 48.45 17.35 -35.60
N LYS A 35 48.80 16.83 -36.79
CA LYS A 35 48.51 15.43 -37.18
C LYS A 35 49.18 14.42 -36.25
N MET A 36 50.48 14.60 -35.94
CA MET A 36 51.19 13.75 -34.99
C MET A 36 50.56 13.78 -33.59
N THR A 37 50.06 14.94 -33.14
CA THR A 37 49.38 15.09 -31.86
C THR A 37 48.04 14.36 -31.82
N VAL A 38 47.26 14.43 -32.91
CA VAL A 38 45.97 13.72 -33.04
C VAL A 38 46.19 12.19 -33.10
N GLU A 39 47.18 11.72 -33.85
CA GLU A 39 47.51 10.29 -33.92
C GLU A 39 47.97 9.72 -32.58
N ALA A 40 48.74 10.49 -31.81
CA ALA A 40 49.15 10.11 -30.45
C ALA A 40 47.95 10.02 -29.50
N GLN A 41 47.04 10.98 -29.55
CA GLN A 41 45.80 10.95 -28.76
C GLN A 41 44.90 9.76 -29.11
N GLN A 42 44.77 9.45 -30.40
CA GLN A 42 44.00 8.28 -30.88
C GLN A 42 44.59 6.96 -30.36
N LYS A 43 45.92 6.82 -30.36
CA LYS A 43 46.61 5.63 -29.83
C LYS A 43 46.39 5.48 -28.32
N ILE A 44 46.45 6.57 -27.55
CA ILE A 44 46.16 6.56 -26.12
C ILE A 44 44.70 6.16 -25.85
N HIS A 45 43.75 6.69 -26.63
CA HIS A 45 42.33 6.35 -26.52
C HIS A 45 42.06 4.87 -26.82
N ASN A 46 42.67 4.34 -27.88
CA ASN A 46 42.54 2.93 -28.25
C ASN A 46 43.21 2.00 -27.22
N SER A 47 44.35 2.41 -26.65
CA SER A 47 45.01 1.68 -25.56
C SER A 47 44.12 1.62 -24.31
N LYS A 48 43.53 2.76 -23.89
CA LYS A 48 42.59 2.80 -22.77
C LYS A 48 41.36 1.92 -22.98
N LYS A 49 40.74 1.98 -24.17
CA LYS A 49 39.62 1.09 -24.55
C LYS A 49 39.99 -0.38 -24.44
N THR A 50 41.19 -0.74 -24.90
CA THR A 50 41.67 -2.12 -24.84
C THR A 50 41.89 -2.59 -23.40
N THR A 51 42.44 -1.72 -22.54
CA THR A 51 42.62 -2.02 -21.11
C THR A 51 41.28 -2.17 -20.38
N ILE A 52 40.32 -1.29 -20.66
CA ILE A 52 38.96 -1.37 -20.08
C ILE A 52 38.25 -2.64 -20.54
N ALA A 53 38.36 -3.01 -21.82
CA ALA A 53 37.78 -4.24 -22.34
C ALA A 53 38.39 -5.50 -21.71
N LYS A 54 39.71 -5.51 -21.46
CA LYS A 54 40.39 -6.60 -20.76
C LYS A 54 39.96 -6.71 -19.29
N MET A 55 39.86 -5.59 -18.58
CA MET A 55 39.36 -5.56 -17.21
C MET A 55 37.90 -6.02 -17.13
N ALA A 56 37.04 -5.58 -18.05
CA ALA A 56 35.65 -6.01 -18.12
C ALA A 56 35.52 -7.52 -18.40
N CYS A 57 36.35 -8.06 -19.30
CA CYS A 57 36.38 -9.50 -19.58
C CYS A 57 36.87 -10.31 -18.37
N GLN A 58 37.91 -9.85 -17.66
CA GLN A 58 38.39 -10.50 -16.44
C GLN A 58 37.34 -10.47 -15.32
N LEU A 59 36.62 -9.35 -15.17
CA LEU A 59 35.52 -9.23 -14.22
C LEU A 59 34.36 -10.17 -14.58
N LEU A 60 34.02 -10.27 -15.87
CA LEU A 60 32.99 -11.17 -16.37
C LEU A 60 33.36 -12.65 -16.13
N VAL A 61 34.60 -13.03 -16.40
CA VAL A 61 35.10 -14.40 -16.17
C VAL A 61 35.10 -14.73 -14.68
N ALA A 62 35.50 -13.80 -13.81
CA ALA A 62 35.41 -13.98 -12.36
C ALA A 62 33.96 -14.13 -11.89
N LEU A 63 33.02 -13.36 -12.48
CA LEU A 63 31.59 -13.46 -12.19
C LEU A 63 31.03 -14.83 -12.62
N VAL A 64 31.41 -15.31 -13.80
CA VAL A 64 31.00 -16.62 -14.32
C VAL A 64 31.57 -17.75 -13.47
N LEU A 65 32.82 -17.67 -13.04
CA LEU A 65 33.43 -18.66 -12.14
C LEU A 65 32.78 -18.66 -10.75
N LEU A 66 32.34 -17.50 -10.25
CA LEU A 66 31.54 -17.41 -9.03
C LEU A 66 30.18 -18.11 -9.21
N PHE A 67 29.51 -17.91 -10.34
CA PHE A 67 28.24 -18.59 -10.64
C PHE A 67 28.37 -20.11 -10.84
N VAL A 68 29.52 -20.59 -11.34
CA VAL A 68 29.76 -22.04 -11.53
C VAL A 68 30.18 -22.73 -10.22
N ALA A 69 30.80 -22.01 -9.28
CA ALA A 69 31.19 -22.55 -7.98
C ALA A 69 30.01 -22.78 -7.01
N PHE A 70 28.87 -22.11 -7.25
CA PHE A 70 27.62 -22.31 -6.52
C PHE A 70 26.55 -22.85 -7.47
N GLY A 71 26.53 -24.17 -7.67
CA GLY A 71 25.38 -24.81 -8.32
C GLY A 71 24.09 -24.55 -7.52
N PRO A 72 22.89 -24.65 -8.13
CA PRO A 72 21.65 -24.53 -7.38
C PRO A 72 21.61 -25.61 -6.29
N ALA A 73 21.72 -25.19 -5.03
CA ALA A 73 21.43 -26.05 -3.90
C ALA A 73 19.92 -26.27 -3.86
N TYR A 74 19.47 -27.48 -4.18
CA TYR A 74 18.11 -27.88 -3.90
C TYR A 74 17.97 -28.09 -2.40
N ALA A 75 16.90 -27.58 -1.81
CA ALA A 75 16.59 -27.84 -0.41
C ALA A 75 16.50 -29.36 -0.20
N ALA A 76 17.24 -29.92 0.75
CA ALA A 76 17.11 -31.33 1.08
C ALA A 76 15.74 -31.56 1.75
N THR A 77 15.13 -32.69 1.48
CA THR A 77 13.92 -33.11 2.18
C THR A 77 14.32 -34.01 3.33
N ILE A 78 13.93 -33.65 4.55
CA ILE A 78 14.23 -34.39 5.77
C ILE A 78 12.89 -34.83 6.36
N THR A 79 12.63 -36.15 6.38
CA THR A 79 11.30 -36.68 6.71
C THR A 79 11.22 -37.10 8.17
N TRP A 80 10.16 -36.69 8.85
CA TRP A 80 9.84 -37.15 10.20
C TRP A 80 9.51 -38.65 10.17
N ASP A 81 10.33 -39.45 10.83
CA ASP A 81 10.09 -40.89 11.03
C ASP A 81 9.76 -41.21 12.51
N GLY A 82 10.11 -40.31 13.43
CA GLY A 82 9.96 -40.52 14.87
C GLY A 82 10.75 -41.74 15.37
N GLY A 83 11.93 -42.03 14.80
CA GLY A 83 12.80 -43.14 15.18
C GLY A 83 13.47 -43.01 16.55
N GLY A 84 13.51 -41.82 17.12
CA GLY A 84 14.11 -41.50 18.41
C GLY A 84 13.32 -42.01 19.62
N SER A 85 13.93 -41.89 20.80
CA SER A 85 13.32 -42.30 22.08
C SER A 85 12.24 -41.33 22.59
N ASP A 86 12.16 -40.15 22.00
CA ASP A 86 11.17 -39.11 22.29
C ASP A 86 10.54 -38.59 21.00
N ASN A 87 9.65 -37.61 21.11
CA ASN A 87 8.96 -36.99 19.96
C ASN A 87 9.40 -35.53 19.76
N ASN A 88 10.64 -35.19 20.11
CA ASN A 88 11.14 -33.82 20.03
C ASN A 88 11.73 -33.52 18.64
N TRP A 89 11.49 -32.30 18.15
CA TRP A 89 12.01 -31.81 16.87
C TRP A 89 13.54 -31.83 16.82
N ASN A 90 14.21 -31.47 17.92
CA ASN A 90 15.67 -31.41 18.02
C ASN A 90 16.36 -32.75 18.34
N THR A 91 15.60 -33.83 18.46
CA THR A 91 16.17 -35.19 18.55
C THR A 91 16.37 -35.70 17.13
N CYS A 92 17.59 -35.60 16.61
CA CYS A 92 17.83 -35.86 15.19
C CYS A 92 17.54 -37.30 14.73
N ALA A 93 17.52 -38.26 15.66
CA ALA A 93 17.07 -39.63 15.40
C ALA A 93 15.56 -39.76 15.07
N ASN A 94 14.78 -38.68 15.14
CA ASN A 94 13.39 -38.63 14.68
C ASN A 94 13.24 -38.27 13.19
N TRP A 95 14.37 -38.18 12.46
CA TRP A 95 14.42 -37.73 11.07
C TRP A 95 15.23 -38.71 10.20
N ASP A 96 14.63 -39.15 9.08
CA ASP A 96 15.05 -40.30 8.27
C ASP A 96 16.42 -40.18 7.60
N THR A 97 16.86 -38.98 7.27
CA THR A 97 18.01 -38.73 6.41
C THR A 97 19.30 -38.75 7.25
N GLY A 98 19.68 -39.95 7.69
CA GLY A 98 20.90 -40.20 8.46
C GLY A 98 20.86 -39.63 9.88
N ASP A 99 19.68 -39.64 10.53
CA ASP A 99 19.46 -39.12 11.88
C ASP A 99 19.93 -37.66 12.02
N THR A 100 19.56 -36.81 11.05
CA THR A 100 19.91 -35.38 11.02
C THR A 100 18.68 -34.48 11.19
N CYS A 101 18.81 -33.47 12.05
CA CYS A 101 17.76 -32.48 12.24
C CYS A 101 17.69 -31.52 11.03
N PRO A 102 16.50 -31.13 10.55
CA PRO A 102 16.35 -30.13 9.48
C PRO A 102 16.96 -28.78 9.86
N GLY A 103 17.73 -28.19 8.95
CA GLY A 103 18.28 -26.83 9.07
C GLY A 103 17.66 -25.83 8.09
N ALA A 104 18.22 -24.62 8.04
CA ALA A 104 17.66 -23.47 7.31
C ALA A 104 17.56 -23.66 5.78
N SER A 105 18.27 -24.64 5.22
CA SER A 105 18.23 -24.99 3.80
C SER A 105 17.32 -26.17 3.50
N ASP A 106 16.71 -26.78 4.51
CA ASP A 106 16.00 -28.06 4.39
C ASP A 106 14.49 -27.89 4.52
N VAL A 107 13.73 -28.76 3.87
CA VAL A 107 12.29 -28.88 4.05
C VAL A 107 12.02 -30.00 5.04
N ALA A 108 11.41 -29.65 6.17
CA ALA A 108 10.93 -30.61 7.15
C ALA A 108 9.61 -31.23 6.69
N THR A 109 9.61 -32.52 6.37
CA THR A 109 8.46 -33.20 5.78
C THR A 109 7.81 -34.17 6.75
N PHE A 110 6.48 -34.08 6.85
CA PHE A 110 5.63 -34.99 7.61
C PHE A 110 4.69 -35.69 6.64
N ASN A 111 4.83 -37.01 6.49
CA ASN A 111 4.03 -37.80 5.55
C ASN A 111 3.67 -39.17 6.15
N ALA A 112 3.27 -40.13 5.31
CA ALA A 112 2.88 -41.47 5.75
C ALA A 112 4.03 -42.33 6.33
N THR A 113 5.29 -41.90 6.26
CA THR A 113 6.43 -42.59 6.89
C THR A 113 6.23 -42.76 8.39
N SER A 114 5.64 -41.77 9.06
CA SER A 114 5.32 -41.86 10.48
C SER A 114 4.09 -41.03 10.82
N THR A 115 3.27 -41.51 11.74
CA THR A 115 2.13 -40.77 12.28
C THR A 115 2.36 -40.29 13.72
N LYS A 116 3.59 -40.48 14.25
CA LYS A 116 3.94 -40.01 15.58
C LYS A 116 3.81 -38.49 15.67
N ASN A 117 3.32 -38.02 16.80
CA ASN A 117 3.30 -36.59 17.13
C ASN A 117 4.73 -36.05 17.16
N ALA A 118 4.89 -34.77 16.84
CA ALA A 118 6.15 -34.04 16.93
C ALA A 118 5.99 -32.82 17.83
N THR A 119 6.98 -32.56 18.68
CA THR A 119 7.01 -31.39 19.56
C THR A 119 8.14 -30.48 19.09
N ILE A 120 7.78 -29.27 18.63
CA ILE A 120 8.74 -28.22 18.33
C ILE A 120 9.16 -27.60 19.66
N ASN A 121 10.27 -28.10 20.21
CA ASN A 121 10.78 -27.78 21.55
C ASN A 121 12.01 -26.85 21.57
N VAL A 122 12.43 -26.39 20.38
CA VAL A 122 13.49 -25.40 20.14
C VAL A 122 13.00 -24.47 19.04
N ASP A 123 13.63 -23.30 18.81
CA ASP A 123 13.27 -22.42 17.70
C ASP A 123 13.76 -22.99 16.35
N PRO A 124 12.92 -23.64 15.51
CA PRO A 124 13.38 -24.15 14.22
C PRO A 124 13.57 -22.98 13.25
N ASN A 125 14.59 -23.11 12.40
CA ASN A 125 14.76 -22.31 11.19
C ASN A 125 14.97 -23.30 10.04
N VAL A 126 13.95 -23.45 9.19
CA VAL A 126 13.93 -24.38 8.06
C VAL A 126 13.58 -23.67 6.77
N ALA A 127 13.95 -24.21 5.62
CA ALA A 127 13.53 -23.65 4.34
C ALA A 127 12.02 -23.76 4.13
N GLY A 128 11.41 -24.85 4.63
CA GLY A 128 9.97 -25.11 4.53
C GLY A 128 9.48 -26.17 5.52
N ILE A 129 8.16 -26.22 5.71
CA ILE A 129 7.47 -27.32 6.40
C ILE A 129 6.41 -27.87 5.45
N ASP A 130 6.46 -29.17 5.15
CA ASP A 130 5.50 -29.84 4.25
C ASP A 130 4.78 -30.97 4.99
N ILE A 131 3.51 -30.76 5.31
CA ILE A 131 2.63 -31.72 5.98
C ILE A 131 1.73 -32.35 4.92
N GLN A 132 2.16 -33.51 4.43
CA GLN A 132 1.57 -34.21 3.31
C GLN A 132 0.39 -35.09 3.74
N ALA A 133 -0.42 -35.49 2.75
CA ALA A 133 -1.44 -36.50 2.93
C ALA A 133 -0.82 -37.80 3.52
N GLY A 134 -1.54 -38.42 4.44
CA GLY A 134 -1.09 -39.62 5.16
C GLY A 134 -0.44 -39.34 6.51
N TYR A 135 0.04 -38.11 6.78
CA TYR A 135 0.39 -37.72 8.14
C TYR A 135 -0.90 -37.43 8.94
N THR A 136 -1.13 -38.19 10.02
CA THR A 136 -2.29 -38.03 10.90
C THR A 136 -1.92 -37.57 12.31
N GLY A 137 -0.63 -37.38 12.59
CA GLY A 137 -0.13 -36.93 13.88
C GLY A 137 -0.37 -35.45 14.14
N THR A 138 0.06 -35.01 15.32
CA THR A 138 0.04 -33.62 15.76
C THR A 138 1.46 -33.06 15.87
N ILE A 139 1.71 -31.93 15.22
CA ILE A 139 2.90 -31.10 15.37
C ILE A 139 2.54 -29.98 16.35
N SER A 140 3.23 -29.90 17.49
CA SER A 140 2.93 -28.95 18.57
C SER A 140 4.06 -27.95 18.76
N GLN A 141 3.79 -26.66 18.57
CA GLN A 141 4.67 -25.58 18.97
C GLN A 141 4.69 -25.48 20.50
N SER A 142 5.87 -25.58 21.13
CA SER A 142 5.98 -25.35 22.57
C SER A 142 5.80 -23.86 22.90
N ALA A 143 5.34 -23.54 24.11
CA ALA A 143 5.21 -22.16 24.55
C ALA A 143 6.57 -21.43 24.51
N GLY A 144 6.57 -20.19 24.01
CA GLY A 144 7.78 -19.36 23.88
C GLY A 144 8.69 -19.69 22.69
N VAL A 145 8.41 -20.74 21.93
CA VAL A 145 9.24 -21.17 20.80
C VAL A 145 8.83 -20.46 19.50
N THR A 146 9.75 -19.74 18.87
CA THR A 146 9.52 -19.12 17.55
C THR A 146 9.73 -20.13 16.44
N VAL A 147 8.79 -20.23 15.51
CA VAL A 147 8.91 -21.10 14.33
C VAL A 147 9.22 -20.25 13.11
N THR A 148 10.42 -20.40 12.54
CA THR A 148 10.82 -19.69 11.31
C THR A 148 10.80 -20.65 10.13
N VAL A 149 10.00 -20.30 9.12
CA VAL A 149 9.85 -21.02 7.86
C VAL A 149 10.31 -20.11 6.73
N GLY A 150 11.27 -20.61 5.95
CA GLY A 150 11.88 -19.91 4.83
C GLY A 150 11.00 -19.83 3.58
N THR A 151 11.66 -19.61 2.45
CA THR A 151 10.99 -19.32 1.17
C THR A 151 10.24 -20.49 0.55
N SER A 152 10.53 -21.74 0.95
CA SER A 152 9.75 -22.91 0.51
C SER A 152 8.36 -22.93 1.16
N GLY A 153 8.18 -22.20 2.26
CA GLY A 153 6.88 -21.95 2.87
C GLY A 153 6.36 -23.11 3.71
N LEU A 154 5.12 -22.95 4.20
CA LEU A 154 4.38 -23.97 4.94
C LEU A 154 3.27 -24.52 4.04
N ILE A 155 3.28 -25.82 3.81
CA ILE A 155 2.25 -26.53 3.04
C ILE A 155 1.60 -27.54 3.96
N GLN A 156 0.27 -27.49 4.09
CA GLN A 156 -0.49 -28.41 4.92
C GLN A 156 -1.67 -29.00 4.15
N ALA A 157 -1.56 -30.30 3.85
CA ALA A 157 -2.59 -31.10 3.21
C ALA A 157 -3.29 -32.06 4.19
N ALA A 158 -2.69 -32.34 5.36
CA ALA A 158 -3.26 -33.20 6.40
C ALA A 158 -2.72 -32.85 7.79
N GLY A 159 -2.85 -33.78 8.74
CA GLY A 159 -2.33 -33.63 10.11
C GLY A 159 -2.95 -32.50 10.93
N THR A 160 -2.42 -32.33 12.13
CA THR A 160 -2.73 -31.20 13.01
C THR A 160 -1.46 -30.41 13.31
N PHE A 161 -1.46 -29.10 13.02
CA PHE A 161 -0.45 -28.17 13.50
C PHE A 161 -1.06 -27.34 14.63
N THR A 162 -0.43 -27.34 15.80
CA THR A 162 -0.93 -26.64 16.99
C THR A 162 0.05 -25.56 17.42
N GLY A 163 -0.26 -24.31 17.07
CA GLY A 163 0.44 -23.13 17.56
C GLY A 163 0.15 -22.86 19.05
N SER A 164 1.09 -22.17 19.70
CA SER A 164 1.01 -21.82 21.13
C SER A 164 0.87 -20.31 21.30
N ASN A 165 1.94 -19.59 21.66
CA ASN A 165 1.89 -18.17 21.99
C ASN A 165 3.04 -17.32 21.41
N ALA A 166 4.05 -17.95 20.82
CA ALA A 166 5.18 -17.27 20.18
C ALA A 166 4.97 -17.14 18.67
N LEU A 167 5.81 -16.34 18.03
CA LEU A 167 5.76 -16.04 16.60
C LEU A 167 5.87 -17.31 15.75
N ILE A 168 5.02 -17.40 14.73
CA ILE A 168 5.19 -18.29 13.58
C ILE A 168 5.48 -17.38 12.39
N ASP A 169 6.73 -17.35 11.95
CA ASP A 169 7.21 -16.49 10.86
C ASP A 169 7.37 -17.30 9.56
N ILE A 170 6.50 -17.06 8.59
CA ILE A 170 6.49 -17.73 7.29
C ILE A 170 6.96 -16.73 6.23
N ASN A 171 8.26 -16.76 5.92
CA ASN A 171 8.91 -15.94 4.90
C ASN A 171 8.54 -16.36 3.47
N GLY A 172 8.01 -17.59 3.31
CA GLY A 172 7.47 -18.15 2.08
C GLY A 172 5.94 -18.06 2.00
N LYS A 173 5.36 -18.92 1.17
CA LYS A 173 3.89 -19.05 1.05
C LYS A 173 3.31 -19.89 2.19
N LEU A 174 2.05 -19.69 2.51
CA LEU A 174 1.25 -20.63 3.30
C LEU A 174 0.18 -21.25 2.41
N THR A 175 0.17 -22.58 2.25
CA THR A 175 -0.83 -23.33 1.48
C THR A 175 -1.56 -24.33 2.36
N MET A 176 -2.85 -24.09 2.58
CA MET A 176 -3.75 -24.93 3.36
C MET A 176 -4.75 -25.61 2.43
N SER A 177 -4.61 -26.92 2.24
CA SER A 177 -5.53 -27.75 1.45
C SER A 177 -6.26 -28.81 2.27
N GLY A 178 -5.83 -29.05 3.52
CA GLY A 178 -6.47 -29.99 4.43
C GLY A 178 -5.88 -29.92 5.85
N GLY A 179 -6.29 -30.84 6.72
CA GLY A 179 -5.83 -30.90 8.12
C GLY A 179 -6.43 -29.83 9.03
N THR A 180 -5.85 -29.68 10.21
CA THR A 180 -6.20 -28.64 11.20
C THR A 180 -4.97 -27.77 11.50
N PHE A 181 -5.10 -26.46 11.37
CA PHE A 181 -4.09 -25.49 11.76
C PHE A 181 -4.65 -24.60 12.88
N THR A 182 -4.14 -24.79 14.10
CA THR A 182 -4.37 -23.86 15.20
C THR A 182 -3.28 -22.81 15.16
N ALA A 183 -3.65 -21.55 14.95
CA ALA A 183 -2.70 -20.44 14.96
C ALA A 183 -2.09 -20.25 16.35
N THR A 184 -1.00 -19.49 16.43
CA THR A 184 -0.52 -19.00 17.72
C THR A 184 -1.47 -17.93 18.26
N SER A 185 -1.55 -17.79 19.58
CA SER A 185 -2.21 -16.68 20.27
C SER A 185 -1.42 -15.36 20.17
N GLY A 186 -0.17 -15.42 19.70
CA GLY A 186 0.63 -14.26 19.31
C GLY A 186 0.38 -13.89 17.84
N VAL A 187 1.45 -13.94 17.02
CA VAL A 187 1.42 -13.56 15.60
C VAL A 187 1.78 -14.74 14.72
N THR A 188 0.93 -15.04 13.74
CA THR A 188 1.29 -15.82 12.54
C THR A 188 1.59 -14.83 11.42
N GLU A 189 2.86 -14.64 11.08
CA GLU A 189 3.30 -13.71 10.03
C GLU A 189 3.51 -14.45 8.71
N ILE A 190 3.00 -13.89 7.62
CA ILE A 190 3.06 -14.48 6.27
C ILE A 190 3.58 -13.43 5.31
N SER A 191 4.68 -13.74 4.62
CA SER A 191 5.38 -12.82 3.73
C SER A 191 5.06 -12.95 2.24
N ARG A 192 4.43 -14.06 1.84
CA ARG A 192 4.10 -14.36 0.44
C ARG A 192 2.66 -14.88 0.33
N ASP A 193 2.34 -15.51 -0.79
CA ASP A 193 0.99 -15.98 -1.08
C ASP A 193 0.39 -16.80 0.07
N TYR A 194 -0.88 -16.52 0.35
CA TYR A 194 -1.68 -17.26 1.30
C TYR A 194 -2.83 -17.93 0.57
N THR A 195 -2.81 -19.26 0.54
CA THR A 195 -3.75 -20.07 -0.22
C THR A 195 -4.54 -20.98 0.70
N TYR A 196 -5.84 -20.75 0.79
CA TYR A 196 -6.77 -21.61 1.53
C TYR A 196 -7.76 -22.28 0.57
N THR A 197 -7.65 -23.60 0.41
CA THR A 197 -8.56 -24.41 -0.41
C THR A 197 -9.30 -25.49 0.38
N GLY A 198 -8.87 -25.76 1.63
CA GLY A 198 -9.52 -26.73 2.51
C GLY A 198 -8.83 -26.85 3.87
N GLY A 199 -9.41 -27.67 4.75
CA GLY A 199 -8.95 -27.87 6.13
C GLY A 199 -9.74 -27.06 7.15
N THR A 200 -9.23 -26.97 8.38
CA THR A 200 -9.78 -26.17 9.48
C THR A 200 -8.72 -25.24 10.02
N ILE A 201 -9.02 -23.95 10.12
CA ILE A 201 -8.18 -22.97 10.82
C ILE A 201 -8.86 -22.63 12.15
N THR A 202 -8.12 -22.81 13.24
CA THR A 202 -8.52 -22.35 14.57
C THR A 202 -7.72 -21.10 14.91
N PRO A 203 -8.34 -19.90 14.95
CA PRO A 203 -7.59 -18.64 15.07
C PRO A 203 -6.84 -18.42 16.40
N ASN A 204 -7.18 -19.17 17.46
CA ASN A 204 -6.52 -19.14 18.78
C ASN A 204 -6.37 -17.73 19.41
N GLY A 205 -7.24 -16.79 19.04
CA GLY A 205 -7.19 -15.42 19.54
C GLY A 205 -6.01 -14.56 19.05
N GLY A 206 -5.12 -15.10 18.20
CA GLY A 206 -3.96 -14.37 17.69
C GLY A 206 -4.23 -13.48 16.48
N THR A 207 -3.15 -12.96 15.92
CA THR A 207 -3.14 -12.10 14.73
C THR A 207 -2.48 -12.82 13.55
N PHE A 208 -3.18 -12.86 12.42
CA PHE A 208 -2.56 -13.15 11.14
C PHE A 208 -2.04 -11.84 10.54
N LYS A 209 -0.73 -11.72 10.44
CA LYS A 209 -0.05 -10.55 9.88
C LYS A 209 0.42 -10.86 8.46
N PHE A 210 -0.17 -10.21 7.48
CA PHE A 210 0.25 -10.26 6.08
C PHE A 210 1.27 -9.15 5.84
N ALA A 211 2.54 -9.50 5.93
CA ALA A 211 3.65 -8.55 5.92
C ALA A 211 4.53 -8.73 4.68
N HIS A 212 5.38 -7.74 4.36
CA HIS A 212 6.50 -7.90 3.42
C HIS A 212 6.19 -8.61 2.06
N PRO A 213 5.03 -8.33 1.40
CA PRO A 213 4.68 -8.99 0.14
C PRO A 213 5.78 -8.83 -0.91
N GLY A 214 5.77 -9.73 -1.90
CA GLY A 214 6.74 -9.73 -2.99
C GLY A 214 6.88 -8.36 -3.66
N SER A 215 8.02 -8.07 -4.29
CA SER A 215 8.17 -6.86 -5.10
C SER A 215 7.11 -6.77 -6.21
N SER A 216 6.64 -7.91 -6.71
CA SER A 216 5.52 -8.08 -7.65
C SER A 216 4.15 -8.18 -6.99
N GLY A 217 4.05 -8.00 -5.67
CA GLY A 217 2.87 -8.29 -4.86
C GLY A 217 2.76 -9.77 -4.44
N SER A 218 1.77 -10.05 -3.61
CA SER A 218 1.40 -11.41 -3.15
C SER A 218 -0.11 -11.57 -3.13
N THR A 219 -0.60 -12.80 -3.26
CA THR A 219 -2.03 -13.11 -3.42
C THR A 219 -2.59 -13.85 -2.22
N ILE A 220 -3.78 -13.43 -1.79
CA ILE A 220 -4.61 -14.14 -0.81
C ILE A 220 -5.77 -14.81 -1.55
N THR A 221 -5.97 -16.11 -1.32
CA THR A 221 -7.09 -16.89 -1.88
C THR A 221 -7.83 -17.68 -0.81
N GLY A 222 -9.15 -17.80 -0.99
CA GLY A 222 -10.00 -18.70 -0.20
C GLY A 222 -10.81 -18.03 0.90
N THR A 223 -12.02 -18.52 1.11
CA THR A 223 -13.00 -17.90 2.03
C THR A 223 -13.01 -18.60 3.39
N HIS A 224 -12.67 -17.86 4.44
CA HIS A 224 -12.65 -18.33 5.83
C HIS A 224 -12.56 -17.16 6.81
N THR A 225 -12.59 -17.47 8.11
CA THR A 225 -12.51 -16.49 9.20
C THR A 225 -11.22 -16.66 9.98
N LEU A 226 -10.58 -15.54 10.26
CA LEU A 226 -9.46 -15.38 11.17
C LEU A 226 -9.89 -14.46 12.32
N ASN A 227 -9.13 -14.44 13.41
CA ASN A 227 -9.42 -13.56 14.53
C ASN A 227 -9.00 -12.13 14.20
N ASN A 228 -7.77 -11.74 14.52
CA ASN A 228 -7.24 -10.44 14.10
C ASN A 228 -6.50 -10.59 12.77
N ILE A 229 -6.61 -9.59 11.91
CA ILE A 229 -5.90 -9.50 10.63
C ILE A 229 -5.12 -8.19 10.61
N SER A 230 -3.85 -8.23 10.22
CA SER A 230 -3.02 -7.06 10.01
C SER A 230 -2.37 -7.11 8.64
N PHE A 231 -2.29 -5.94 7.98
CA PHE A 231 -1.50 -5.76 6.77
C PHE A 231 -0.34 -4.80 7.05
N ASP A 232 0.88 -5.22 6.73
CA ASP A 232 2.12 -4.44 6.93
C ASP A 232 2.97 -4.43 5.64
N THR A 233 3.53 -3.28 5.26
CA THR A 233 4.49 -3.23 4.13
C THR A 233 5.88 -3.71 4.53
N GLY A 234 6.24 -3.59 5.81
CA GLY A 234 7.63 -3.52 6.23
C GLY A 234 8.31 -2.23 5.71
N SER A 235 9.63 -2.21 5.55
CA SER A 235 10.31 -1.01 5.06
C SER A 235 10.25 -0.83 3.53
N GLY A 236 10.09 0.41 3.05
CA GLY A 236 10.40 0.77 1.66
C GLY A 236 9.21 1.30 0.85
N SER A 237 9.20 0.97 -0.46
CA SER A 237 8.16 1.41 -1.41
C SER A 237 6.84 0.68 -1.21
N ALA A 238 5.76 1.29 -1.72
CA ALA A 238 4.43 0.70 -1.67
C ALA A 238 4.37 -0.71 -2.26
N LYS A 239 3.53 -1.57 -1.68
CA LYS A 239 3.40 -2.99 -2.06
C LYS A 239 1.96 -3.40 -2.23
N THR A 240 1.72 -4.54 -2.89
CA THR A 240 0.37 -5.02 -3.19
C THR A 240 0.07 -6.37 -2.54
N TRP A 241 -1.06 -6.44 -1.85
CA TRP A 241 -1.76 -7.69 -1.54
C TRP A 241 -2.98 -7.80 -2.44
N ASN A 242 -3.01 -8.82 -3.29
CA ASN A 242 -4.12 -9.11 -4.19
C ASN A 242 -5.11 -10.07 -3.50
N ILE A 243 -6.29 -9.58 -3.16
CA ILE A 243 -7.41 -10.37 -2.67
C ILE A 243 -8.13 -10.94 -3.91
N ALA A 244 -7.92 -12.23 -4.17
CA ALA A 244 -8.36 -12.84 -5.42
C ALA A 244 -9.88 -12.88 -5.58
N ALA A 245 -10.34 -12.94 -6.83
CA ALA A 245 -11.76 -13.07 -7.15
C ALA A 245 -12.41 -14.26 -6.41
N GLY A 246 -13.60 -14.05 -5.85
CA GLY A 246 -14.33 -15.07 -5.09
C GLY A 246 -13.80 -15.32 -3.67
N THR A 247 -12.76 -14.61 -3.23
CA THR A 247 -12.22 -14.70 -1.86
C THR A 247 -12.97 -13.73 -0.93
N VAL A 248 -13.38 -14.23 0.23
CA VAL A 248 -13.85 -13.43 1.36
C VAL A 248 -13.02 -13.78 2.60
N LEU A 249 -12.06 -12.93 2.93
CA LEU A 249 -11.26 -13.09 4.14
C LEU A 249 -11.90 -12.32 5.29
N THR A 250 -12.36 -13.02 6.32
CA THR A 250 -13.09 -12.41 7.44
C THR A 250 -12.19 -12.20 8.65
N ALA A 251 -12.15 -10.98 9.20
CA ALA A 251 -11.62 -10.69 10.54
C ALA A 251 -12.78 -10.67 11.55
N SER A 252 -12.87 -11.68 12.42
CA SER A 252 -13.85 -11.68 13.52
C SER A 252 -13.46 -10.79 14.69
N GLY A 253 -12.16 -10.56 14.85
CA GLY A 253 -11.56 -9.57 15.74
C GLY A 253 -11.20 -8.29 14.98
N THR A 254 -10.08 -7.68 15.36
CA THR A 254 -9.64 -6.40 14.79
C THR A 254 -9.04 -6.58 13.40
N LEU A 255 -9.45 -5.74 12.44
CA LEU A 255 -8.74 -5.51 11.19
C LEU A 255 -7.82 -4.29 11.36
N SER A 256 -6.51 -4.52 11.33
CA SER A 256 -5.49 -3.49 11.46
C SER A 256 -4.89 -3.16 10.08
N LEU A 257 -5.25 -1.99 9.58
CA LEU A 257 -4.60 -1.31 8.47
C LEU A 257 -3.58 -0.33 9.08
N ASP A 258 -2.60 -0.90 9.78
CA ASP A 258 -1.56 -0.19 10.51
C ASP A 258 -0.21 -0.83 10.18
N SER A 259 0.60 -0.12 9.40
CA SER A 259 1.84 -0.60 8.83
C SER A 259 2.97 0.10 9.56
N SER A 260 3.91 -0.69 10.07
CA SER A 260 5.13 -0.18 10.69
C SER A 260 6.11 0.44 9.66
N GLY A 261 5.82 0.25 8.38
CA GLY A 261 6.56 0.73 7.23
C GLY A 261 6.31 2.18 6.82
N SER A 262 7.17 2.69 5.94
CA SER A 262 6.98 3.99 5.28
C SER A 262 6.21 3.92 3.95
N GLY A 263 5.99 2.72 3.43
CA GLY A 263 5.29 2.50 2.16
C GLY A 263 3.81 2.21 2.39
N GLY A 264 2.93 2.67 1.49
CA GLY A 264 1.53 2.26 1.51
C GLY A 264 1.32 0.80 1.09
N ILE A 265 0.21 0.20 1.49
CA ILE A 265 -0.23 -1.11 1.00
C ILE A 265 -1.34 -0.90 -0.02
N TYR A 266 -1.32 -1.62 -1.13
CA TYR A 266 -2.45 -1.69 -2.05
C TYR A 266 -3.19 -3.00 -1.82
N LEU A 267 -4.39 -2.93 -1.25
CA LEU A 267 -5.34 -4.03 -1.15
C LEU A 267 -6.12 -4.10 -2.46
N SER A 268 -5.61 -4.89 -3.41
CA SER A 268 -6.11 -4.96 -4.79
C SER A 268 -6.87 -6.26 -5.08
N GLY A 269 -7.44 -6.36 -6.28
CA GLY A 269 -8.22 -7.53 -6.70
C GLY A 269 -9.72 -7.32 -6.49
N SER A 270 -10.54 -8.29 -6.92
CA SER A 270 -12.00 -8.22 -6.82
C SER A 270 -12.58 -9.00 -5.63
N GLY A 271 -11.72 -9.56 -4.77
CA GLY A 271 -12.13 -10.18 -3.52
C GLY A 271 -12.47 -9.18 -2.41
N GLU A 272 -12.88 -9.72 -1.27
CA GLU A 272 -13.39 -8.97 -0.14
C GLU A 272 -12.62 -9.29 1.15
N ILE A 273 -12.37 -8.25 1.95
CA ILE A 273 -12.01 -8.35 3.36
C ILE A 273 -13.25 -7.96 4.16
N ALA A 274 -13.80 -8.89 4.94
CA ALA A 274 -14.96 -8.66 5.78
C ALA A 274 -14.52 -8.39 7.24
N ALA A 275 -14.67 -7.16 7.70
CA ALA A 275 -14.41 -6.76 9.07
C ALA A 275 -15.67 -6.92 9.94
N GLN A 276 -15.63 -7.87 10.86
CA GLN A 276 -16.70 -8.10 11.84
C GLN A 276 -16.36 -7.57 13.25
N GLY A 277 -15.08 -7.30 13.55
CA GLY A 277 -14.64 -6.53 14.71
C GLY A 277 -14.20 -5.11 14.33
N ASP A 278 -13.43 -4.47 15.22
CA ASP A 278 -12.96 -3.09 15.03
C ASP A 278 -12.00 -2.94 13.85
N ILE A 279 -11.94 -1.73 13.28
CA ILE A 279 -11.03 -1.37 12.21
C ILE A 279 -10.14 -0.22 12.69
N VAL A 280 -8.82 -0.42 12.57
CA VAL A 280 -7.82 0.61 12.87
C VAL A 280 -7.08 0.92 11.57
N LEU A 281 -6.95 2.22 11.27
CA LEU A 281 -6.25 2.75 10.11
C LEU A 281 -5.23 3.80 10.55
N ASP A 282 -4.00 3.65 10.10
CA ASP A 282 -2.91 4.61 10.33
C ASP A 282 -3.01 5.85 9.40
N GLU A 283 -1.88 6.52 9.15
CA GLU A 283 -1.78 7.69 8.25
C GLU A 283 -1.46 7.32 6.79
N LEU A 284 -1.22 6.04 6.48
CA LEU A 284 -0.77 5.55 5.18
C LEU A 284 -1.94 5.23 4.24
N SER A 285 -1.60 4.91 2.99
CA SER A 285 -2.57 4.48 1.99
C SER A 285 -2.69 2.96 1.97
N TYR A 286 -3.91 2.46 2.16
CA TYR A 286 -4.36 1.07 2.00
C TYR A 286 -5.25 0.88 0.76
N ALA A 287 -5.15 1.79 -0.21
CA ALA A 287 -5.99 1.87 -1.41
C ALA A 287 -5.94 0.60 -2.27
N GLY A 288 -6.54 0.63 -3.45
CA GLY A 288 -6.62 -0.55 -4.33
C GLY A 288 -8.04 -1.07 -4.49
N SER A 289 -8.24 -1.98 -5.43
CA SER A 289 -9.56 -2.34 -5.95
C SER A 289 -10.36 -3.33 -5.09
N SER A 290 -9.76 -3.93 -4.05
CA SER A 290 -10.49 -4.87 -3.19
C SER A 290 -11.60 -4.19 -2.41
N THR A 291 -12.57 -4.99 -1.95
CA THR A 291 -13.67 -4.50 -1.13
C THR A 291 -13.35 -4.68 0.35
N LEU A 292 -13.48 -3.60 1.13
CA LEU A 292 -13.62 -3.67 2.58
C LEU A 292 -15.12 -3.68 2.92
N ARG A 293 -15.61 -4.77 3.48
CA ARG A 293 -16.97 -4.85 4.01
C ARG A 293 -16.94 -4.74 5.53
N ILE A 294 -17.75 -3.85 6.10
CA ILE A 294 -17.98 -3.73 7.54
C ILE A 294 -19.36 -4.30 7.85
N ASN A 295 -19.42 -5.48 8.47
CA ASN A 295 -20.66 -6.24 8.63
C ASN A 295 -20.78 -7.01 9.96
N GLY A 296 -20.01 -6.63 10.98
CA GLY A 296 -20.16 -7.19 12.33
C GLY A 296 -21.53 -6.90 12.92
N THR A 297 -22.04 -7.81 13.75
CA THR A 297 -23.34 -7.67 14.43
C THR A 297 -23.24 -6.89 15.75
N GLY A 298 -22.05 -6.88 16.37
CA GLY A 298 -21.74 -6.07 17.53
C GLY A 298 -21.47 -4.60 17.19
N ASN A 299 -21.18 -3.82 18.22
CA ASN A 299 -20.61 -2.49 18.00
C ASN A 299 -19.21 -2.62 17.43
N GLN A 300 -18.91 -1.80 16.43
CA GLN A 300 -17.60 -1.71 15.79
C GLN A 300 -17.18 -0.24 15.78
N SER A 301 -15.88 -0.01 15.79
CA SER A 301 -15.27 1.28 15.51
C SER A 301 -14.47 1.21 14.20
N LEU A 302 -14.45 2.32 13.48
CA LEU A 302 -13.46 2.61 12.44
C LEU A 302 -12.68 3.83 12.93
N THR A 303 -11.45 3.59 13.37
CA THR A 303 -10.55 4.63 13.88
C THR A 303 -9.49 4.93 12.84
N GLY A 304 -9.43 6.16 12.36
CA GLY A 304 -8.45 6.61 11.37
C GLY A 304 -7.62 7.81 11.83
N SER A 305 -6.40 7.92 11.31
CA SER A 305 -5.48 9.05 11.55
C SER A 305 -5.12 9.84 10.28
N GLY A 306 -5.96 9.76 9.24
CA GLY A 306 -5.80 10.47 7.97
C GLY A 306 -5.43 9.57 6.78
N GLY A 307 -5.19 8.28 7.02
CA GLY A 307 -4.88 7.29 5.99
C GLY A 307 -6.03 7.04 5.01
N THR A 308 -5.76 6.24 3.97
CA THR A 308 -6.72 5.90 2.91
C THR A 308 -7.16 4.45 3.02
N LEU A 309 -8.46 4.19 3.09
CA LEU A 309 -9.04 2.84 3.08
C LEU A 309 -8.94 2.17 1.69
N PRO A 310 -9.19 0.85 1.59
CA PRO A 310 -9.47 0.21 0.31
C PRO A 310 -10.51 0.99 -0.48
N SER A 311 -10.36 1.01 -1.82
CA SER A 311 -11.13 1.95 -2.63
C SER A 311 -12.63 1.69 -2.61
N ASN A 312 -13.06 0.48 -2.23
CA ASN A 312 -14.46 0.11 -2.15
C ASN A 312 -14.81 -0.25 -0.69
N VAL A 313 -15.52 0.63 0.00
CA VAL A 313 -16.04 0.38 1.35
C VAL A 313 -17.53 0.12 1.29
N ILE A 314 -17.96 -1.00 1.87
CA ILE A 314 -19.37 -1.37 2.02
C ILE A 314 -19.69 -1.51 3.51
N ILE A 315 -20.63 -0.72 4.00
CA ILE A 315 -21.18 -0.86 5.35
C ILE A 315 -22.50 -1.61 5.21
N SER A 316 -22.57 -2.79 5.81
CA SER A 316 -23.74 -3.68 5.74
C SER A 316 -23.96 -4.37 7.09
N LYS A 317 -24.26 -3.58 8.11
CA LYS A 317 -24.52 -4.03 9.48
C LYS A 317 -25.97 -4.46 9.65
N ASN A 318 -26.18 -5.71 10.06
CA ASN A 318 -27.51 -6.21 10.44
C ASN A 318 -27.98 -5.68 11.81
N SER A 319 -27.03 -5.36 12.71
CA SER A 319 -27.26 -4.83 14.05
C SER A 319 -26.01 -4.09 14.56
N GLY A 320 -26.13 -3.47 15.74
CA GLY A 320 -25.03 -2.77 16.39
C GLY A 320 -24.71 -1.42 15.74
N ILE A 321 -23.77 -0.71 16.35
CA ILE A 321 -23.36 0.63 15.92
C ILE A 321 -21.99 0.55 15.26
N LEU A 322 -21.82 1.18 14.09
CA LEU A 322 -20.48 1.55 13.59
C LEU A 322 -20.17 2.97 14.05
N SER A 323 -19.15 3.14 14.87
CA SER A 323 -18.65 4.44 15.29
C SER A 323 -17.47 4.85 14.42
N LEU A 324 -17.54 6.04 13.81
CA LEU A 324 -16.43 6.62 13.06
C LEU A 324 -15.62 7.54 13.97
N ILE A 325 -14.30 7.39 13.99
CA ILE A 325 -13.40 8.10 14.91
C ILE A 325 -12.20 8.61 14.12
N GLY A 326 -11.85 9.88 14.34
CA GLY A 326 -10.70 10.51 13.69
C GLY A 326 -10.99 10.85 12.23
N SER A 327 -9.96 10.74 11.39
CA SER A 327 -10.06 11.11 9.97
C SER A 327 -9.56 10.00 9.06
N PHE A 328 -10.15 9.91 7.87
CA PHE A 328 -9.71 8.95 6.86
C PHE A 328 -10.20 9.34 5.47
N ARG A 329 -9.58 8.71 4.47
CA ARG A 329 -9.88 8.89 3.06
C ARG A 329 -10.49 7.62 2.48
N VAL A 330 -11.43 7.77 1.55
CA VAL A 330 -12.06 6.63 0.86
C VAL A 330 -12.53 7.06 -0.53
N ARG A 331 -12.57 6.14 -1.49
CA ARG A 331 -13.09 6.46 -2.83
C ARG A 331 -14.58 6.16 -2.95
N ASN A 332 -14.93 4.87 -2.97
CA ASN A 332 -16.30 4.41 -3.11
C ASN A 332 -16.86 4.00 -1.76
N TRP A 333 -18.08 4.44 -1.48
CA TRP A 333 -18.74 4.24 -0.20
C TRP A 333 -20.19 3.82 -0.39
N THR A 334 -20.51 2.64 0.12
CA THR A 334 -21.86 2.09 0.06
C THR A 334 -22.39 1.85 1.46
N TYR A 335 -23.39 2.62 1.87
CA TYR A 335 -24.17 2.37 3.07
C TYR A 335 -25.39 1.52 2.72
N ALA A 336 -25.29 0.21 2.96
CA ALA A 336 -26.30 -0.79 2.60
C ALA A 336 -26.79 -1.56 3.83
N ASN A 337 -27.03 -0.85 4.94
CA ASN A 337 -27.65 -1.45 6.11
C ASN A 337 -29.12 -1.76 5.80
N THR A 338 -29.47 -3.04 5.80
CA THR A 338 -30.85 -3.52 5.65
C THR A 338 -31.47 -3.95 6.98
N GLY A 339 -30.65 -4.05 8.04
CA GLY A 339 -31.10 -4.40 9.40
C GLY A 339 -31.20 -3.19 10.33
N SER A 340 -31.15 -3.48 11.64
CA SER A 340 -31.19 -2.47 12.71
C SER A 340 -29.85 -1.78 12.97
N GLY A 341 -28.81 -2.13 12.22
CA GLY A 341 -27.48 -1.55 12.39
C GLY A 341 -27.46 -0.06 12.03
N THR A 342 -26.76 0.73 12.83
CA THR A 342 -26.69 2.19 12.66
C THR A 342 -25.26 2.66 12.47
N LEU A 343 -25.10 3.84 11.87
CA LEU A 343 -23.85 4.57 11.78
C LEU A 343 -23.86 5.74 12.77
N ASN A 344 -22.83 5.84 13.60
CA ASN A 344 -22.54 7.00 14.43
C ASN A 344 -21.29 7.69 13.89
N ALA A 345 -21.47 8.83 13.24
CA ALA A 345 -20.36 9.59 12.67
C ALA A 345 -19.48 10.30 13.72
N GLY A 346 -19.95 10.44 14.96
CA GLY A 346 -19.23 11.19 16.00
C GLY A 346 -18.85 12.60 15.50
N THR A 347 -17.56 12.93 15.60
CA THR A 347 -16.95 14.13 15.00
C THR A 347 -15.92 13.76 13.93
N SER A 348 -16.15 12.66 13.20
CA SER A 348 -15.19 12.17 12.21
C SER A 348 -15.06 13.09 11.01
N ALA A 349 -13.88 13.13 10.40
CA ALA A 349 -13.65 13.83 9.13
C ALA A 349 -13.35 12.85 8.00
N ILE A 350 -14.20 12.85 6.97
CA ILE A 350 -14.10 11.89 5.86
C ILE A 350 -13.83 12.67 4.58
N THR A 351 -12.70 12.37 3.96
CA THR A 351 -12.41 12.86 2.62
C THR A 351 -12.72 11.77 1.63
N PHE A 352 -13.76 11.99 0.83
CA PHE A 352 -13.93 11.18 -0.35
C PHE A 352 -12.88 11.62 -1.37
N THR A 353 -12.08 10.69 -1.91
CA THR A 353 -11.07 10.98 -2.95
C THR A 353 -11.43 10.35 -4.29
N SER A 354 -11.11 11.02 -5.38
CA SER A 354 -11.29 10.47 -6.73
C SER A 354 -9.96 10.07 -7.38
N ALA A 355 -8.87 9.88 -6.60
CA ALA A 355 -7.44 9.83 -7.01
C ALA A 355 -7.20 9.29 -8.44
N ASP A 356 -7.74 8.11 -8.73
CA ASP A 356 -7.46 7.37 -9.97
C ASP A 356 -8.69 7.13 -10.87
N ALA A 357 -9.89 7.50 -10.41
CA ALA A 357 -11.17 7.30 -11.11
C ALA A 357 -12.28 8.12 -10.45
N GLY A 358 -13.43 8.25 -11.10
CA GLY A 358 -14.64 8.72 -10.43
C GLY A 358 -14.95 7.93 -9.16
N ALA A 359 -15.74 8.52 -8.27
CA ALA A 359 -16.06 7.96 -6.97
C ALA A 359 -17.57 7.87 -6.78
N THR A 360 -18.05 6.80 -6.18
CA THR A 360 -19.49 6.54 -6.03
C THR A 360 -19.88 6.45 -4.56
N LEU A 361 -20.91 7.21 -4.18
CA LEU A 361 -21.55 7.19 -2.88
C LEU A 361 -22.99 6.69 -3.02
N THR A 362 -23.34 5.69 -2.22
CA THR A 362 -24.65 5.02 -2.28
C THR A 362 -25.23 4.85 -0.88
N GLY A 363 -26.53 5.06 -0.76
CA GLY A 363 -27.31 4.81 0.46
C GLY A 363 -27.37 6.02 1.36
N SER A 364 -28.58 6.43 1.75
CA SER A 364 -28.79 7.63 2.56
C SER A 364 -28.35 7.44 4.01
N HIS A 365 -27.50 8.32 4.50
CA HIS A 365 -26.98 8.32 5.88
C HIS A 365 -26.43 9.68 6.27
N THR A 366 -26.00 9.80 7.53
CA THR A 366 -25.43 11.03 8.09
C THR A 366 -23.96 10.86 8.43
N LEU A 367 -23.14 11.83 8.04
CA LEU A 367 -21.73 11.99 8.38
C LEU A 367 -21.51 13.34 9.08
N TYR A 368 -20.37 13.50 9.75
CA TYR A 368 -20.03 14.74 10.44
C TYR A 368 -19.34 15.74 9.51
N ASP A 369 -18.02 15.68 9.36
CA ASP A 369 -17.29 16.49 8.38
C ASP A 369 -17.06 15.66 7.11
N VAL A 370 -17.44 16.23 5.96
CA VAL A 370 -17.32 15.59 4.66
C VAL A 370 -16.56 16.51 3.73
N THR A 371 -15.50 16.00 3.11
CA THR A 371 -14.80 16.68 2.03
C THR A 371 -14.89 15.86 0.76
N LEU A 372 -15.36 16.46 -0.34
CA LEU A 372 -15.12 15.93 -1.67
C LEU A 372 -13.77 16.47 -2.14
N GLY A 373 -12.74 15.63 -2.05
CA GLY A 373 -11.37 15.98 -2.37
C GLY A 373 -10.99 15.52 -3.77
N HIS A 374 -10.61 16.48 -4.61
CA HIS A 374 -9.99 16.20 -5.90
C HIS A 374 -8.48 16.29 -5.75
N ASP A 375 -7.78 15.20 -6.04
CA ASP A 375 -6.32 15.06 -5.91
C ASP A 375 -5.70 14.51 -7.21
N SER A 376 -6.09 15.07 -8.37
CA SER A 376 -5.51 14.67 -9.66
C SER A 376 -5.76 15.71 -10.73
N SER A 377 -4.87 15.83 -11.70
CA SER A 377 -4.98 16.80 -12.80
C SER A 377 -6.10 16.52 -13.83
N SER A 378 -6.88 15.46 -13.66
CA SER A 378 -7.91 15.03 -14.62
C SER A 378 -9.32 15.34 -14.14
N SER A 379 -10.23 15.66 -15.06
CA SER A 379 -11.65 15.78 -14.73
C SER A 379 -12.20 14.44 -14.22
N ARG A 380 -12.94 14.46 -13.11
CA ARG A 380 -13.56 13.26 -12.52
C ARG A 380 -15.02 13.49 -12.20
N THR A 381 -15.75 12.38 -12.09
CA THR A 381 -17.15 12.38 -11.68
C THR A 381 -17.29 11.78 -10.30
N TRP A 382 -17.87 12.55 -9.39
CA TRP A 382 -18.50 12.08 -8.17
C TRP A 382 -19.91 11.62 -8.51
N THR A 383 -20.26 10.39 -8.18
CA THR A 383 -21.61 9.87 -8.35
C THR A 383 -22.25 9.74 -6.98
N ILE A 384 -23.29 10.53 -6.71
CA ILE A 384 -24.25 10.27 -5.64
C ILE A 384 -25.39 9.50 -6.26
N ALA A 385 -25.51 8.21 -5.93
CA ALA A 385 -26.47 7.31 -6.56
C ALA A 385 -27.91 7.81 -6.39
N ASP A 386 -28.78 7.51 -7.36
CA ASP A 386 -30.20 7.89 -7.30
C ASP A 386 -30.86 7.40 -6.00
N GLY A 387 -31.71 8.26 -5.43
CA GLY A 387 -32.35 8.01 -4.13
C GLY A 387 -31.42 8.14 -2.92
N THR A 388 -30.14 8.47 -3.11
CA THR A 388 -29.19 8.72 -2.02
C THR A 388 -29.21 10.19 -1.60
N THR A 389 -29.37 10.42 -0.30
CA THR A 389 -29.13 11.71 0.35
C THR A 389 -28.00 11.54 1.36
N LEU A 390 -26.85 12.16 1.08
CA LEU A 390 -25.76 12.25 2.05
C LEU A 390 -25.98 13.47 2.94
N THR A 391 -26.24 13.24 4.21
CA THR A 391 -26.45 14.31 5.19
C THR A 391 -25.14 14.63 5.90
N THR A 392 -24.76 15.90 6.00
CA THR A 392 -23.53 16.35 6.66
C THR A 392 -23.87 17.30 7.80
N THR A 393 -23.55 16.93 9.05
CA THR A 393 -23.90 17.73 10.24
C THR A 393 -22.80 18.69 10.68
N GLY A 394 -21.55 18.40 10.33
CA GLY A 394 -20.41 19.31 10.39
C GLY A 394 -20.27 20.09 9.09
N THR A 395 -19.04 20.28 8.63
CA THR A 395 -18.74 21.00 7.40
C THR A 395 -18.82 20.08 6.18
N LEU A 396 -19.56 20.51 5.15
CA LEU A 396 -19.49 19.95 3.81
C LEU A 396 -18.56 20.81 2.96
N ALA A 397 -17.39 20.27 2.62
CA ALA A 397 -16.39 20.94 1.81
C ALA A 397 -16.34 20.35 0.39
N PHE A 398 -16.52 21.20 -0.60
CA PHE A 398 -16.24 20.91 -2.00
C PHE A 398 -14.84 21.43 -2.31
N ASN A 399 -13.85 20.55 -2.35
CA ASN A 399 -12.46 20.95 -2.52
C ASN A 399 -11.89 20.42 -3.85
N ASN A 400 -11.85 21.30 -4.85
CA ASN A 400 -11.21 21.08 -6.14
C ASN A 400 -9.77 21.62 -6.14
N SER A 401 -8.98 21.29 -5.12
CA SER A 401 -7.59 21.70 -5.02
C SER A 401 -6.72 20.84 -5.94
N ASP A 402 -6.53 21.30 -7.18
CA ASP A 402 -5.49 20.78 -8.08
C ASP A 402 -4.10 20.96 -7.44
N ASP A 403 -3.22 19.99 -7.61
CA ASP A 403 -1.82 19.99 -7.16
C ASP A 403 -0.91 20.94 -7.97
N GLY A 404 -1.48 21.98 -8.59
CA GLY A 404 -0.78 22.92 -9.46
C GLY A 404 -0.80 22.54 -10.95
N SER A 405 -1.61 21.56 -11.34
CA SER A 405 -1.76 21.10 -12.73
C SER A 405 -3.10 21.56 -13.32
N SER A 406 -3.07 22.52 -14.24
CA SER A 406 -4.24 23.22 -14.80
C SER A 406 -5.40 22.31 -15.28
N GLY A 407 -6.58 22.48 -14.68
CA GLY A 407 -7.86 22.51 -15.42
C GLY A 407 -8.83 21.35 -15.24
N GLY A 408 -8.67 20.51 -14.21
CA GLY A 408 -9.64 19.44 -13.92
C GLY A 408 -10.98 19.99 -13.45
N TYR A 409 -12.08 19.60 -14.10
CA TYR A 409 -13.43 19.83 -13.58
C TYR A 409 -13.86 18.65 -12.71
N SER A 410 -14.44 18.92 -11.55
CA SER A 410 -15.11 17.91 -10.74
C SER A 410 -16.61 17.92 -11.05
N ALA A 411 -17.06 16.96 -11.86
CA ALA A 411 -18.49 16.75 -12.06
C ALA A 411 -19.08 16.04 -10.83
N ILE A 412 -20.26 16.44 -10.37
CA ILE A 412 -21.03 15.75 -9.33
C ILE A 412 -22.36 15.36 -9.95
N ASN A 413 -22.50 14.07 -10.22
CA ASN A 413 -23.48 13.43 -11.08
C ASN A 413 -23.45 14.02 -12.50
N SER A 414 -22.98 13.24 -13.47
CA SER A 414 -23.20 13.56 -14.90
C SER A 414 -24.66 13.43 -15.31
N SER A 415 -25.43 12.66 -14.53
CA SER A 415 -26.86 12.45 -14.61
C SER A 415 -27.31 11.80 -13.30
N GLY A 416 -28.50 12.13 -12.80
CA GLY A 416 -29.08 11.52 -11.59
C GLY A 416 -29.66 12.55 -10.63
N SER A 417 -30.17 12.07 -9.51
CA SER A 417 -30.95 12.82 -8.52
C SER A 417 -30.39 12.71 -7.10
N GLY A 418 -29.20 12.11 -6.95
CA GLY A 418 -28.51 12.05 -5.66
C GLY A 418 -28.18 13.44 -5.12
N LYS A 419 -28.21 13.56 -3.79
CA LYS A 419 -28.27 14.85 -3.11
C LYS A 419 -27.31 14.93 -1.92
N PHE A 420 -26.74 16.10 -1.68
CA PHE A 420 -26.15 16.46 -0.39
C PHE A 420 -27.15 17.26 0.43
N SER A 421 -27.32 16.92 1.71
CA SER A 421 -28.09 17.72 2.67
C SER A 421 -27.11 18.26 3.73
N ALA A 422 -26.69 19.50 3.57
CA ALA A 422 -25.83 20.20 4.51
C ALA A 422 -26.68 20.73 5.67
N GLN A 423 -26.38 20.27 6.89
CA GLN A 423 -26.93 20.81 8.14
C GLN A 423 -25.91 21.68 8.90
N GLY A 424 -24.62 21.55 8.60
CA GLY A 424 -23.57 22.49 9.03
C GLY A 424 -23.04 23.33 7.87
N ASN A 425 -21.86 23.93 8.03
CA ASN A 425 -21.34 24.91 7.08
C ASN A 425 -21.00 24.28 5.72
N VAL A 426 -21.05 25.07 4.66
CA VAL A 426 -20.61 24.67 3.32
C VAL A 426 -19.43 25.53 2.90
N THR A 427 -18.36 24.89 2.44
CA THR A 427 -17.20 25.56 1.85
C THR A 427 -16.93 25.06 0.44
N VAL A 428 -16.46 25.95 -0.42
CA VAL A 428 -16.03 25.64 -1.79
C VAL A 428 -14.65 26.23 -2.00
N SER A 429 -13.72 25.41 -2.46
CA SER A 429 -12.37 25.82 -2.79
C SER A 429 -11.88 25.16 -4.08
N SER A 430 -11.08 25.89 -4.85
CA SER A 430 -10.34 25.32 -5.98
C SER A 430 -8.96 25.97 -6.10
N ALA A 431 -7.94 25.26 -5.66
CA ALA A 431 -6.56 25.69 -5.86
C ALA A 431 -6.10 25.40 -7.31
N GLY A 432 -6.71 26.05 -8.31
CA GLY A 432 -6.35 25.90 -9.73
C GLY A 432 -7.25 24.97 -10.57
N GLY A 433 -8.22 24.31 -9.94
CA GLY A 433 -9.26 23.52 -10.62
C GLY A 433 -10.43 24.36 -11.16
N GLY A 434 -11.22 23.79 -12.07
CA GLY A 434 -12.42 24.44 -12.61
C GLY A 434 -13.67 24.27 -11.72
N PRO A 435 -14.88 24.75 -12.13
CA PRO A 435 -16.04 24.70 -11.27
C PRO A 435 -16.54 23.27 -11.04
N PHE A 436 -17.24 23.10 -9.92
CA PHE A 436 -18.11 21.96 -9.71
C PHE A 436 -19.33 22.09 -10.62
N LEU A 437 -19.56 21.07 -11.44
CA LEU A 437 -20.65 21.00 -12.42
C LEU A 437 -21.47 19.73 -12.17
N GLY A 438 -22.72 19.67 -12.62
CA GLY A 438 -23.47 18.43 -12.68
C GLY A 438 -24.91 18.56 -12.22
N SER A 439 -25.54 17.41 -12.00
CA SER A 439 -26.99 17.28 -11.72
C SER A 439 -27.31 16.97 -10.26
N ALA A 440 -26.30 16.84 -9.40
CA ALA A 440 -26.55 16.66 -7.97
C ALA A 440 -27.05 17.96 -7.35
N THR A 441 -28.00 17.84 -6.42
CA THR A 441 -28.51 18.99 -5.65
C THR A 441 -27.73 19.15 -4.35
N LEU A 442 -27.32 20.39 -4.04
CA LEU A 442 -26.94 20.81 -2.69
C LEU A 442 -28.16 21.38 -1.97
N GLU A 443 -28.64 20.71 -0.93
CA GLU A 443 -29.65 21.27 -0.04
C GLU A 443 -29.03 21.77 1.25
N PHE A 444 -29.36 23.00 1.61
CA PHE A 444 -29.21 23.51 2.96
C PHE A 444 -30.44 23.16 3.79
N SER A 445 -30.25 22.37 4.85
CA SER A 445 -31.29 21.90 5.75
C SER A 445 -30.94 22.17 7.22
N GLY A 446 -31.69 21.57 8.15
CA GLY A 446 -31.46 21.75 9.58
C GLY A 446 -31.91 23.11 10.13
N ASN A 447 -31.60 23.34 11.41
CA ASN A 447 -32.09 24.50 12.19
C ASN A 447 -30.99 25.52 12.57
N ALA A 448 -29.71 25.19 12.33
CA ALA A 448 -28.59 26.05 12.64
C ALA A 448 -28.42 27.15 11.58
N THR A 449 -27.78 28.25 11.96
CA THR A 449 -27.26 29.19 10.95
C THR A 449 -26.02 28.59 10.32
N GLN A 450 -25.96 28.58 8.99
CA GLN A 450 -24.87 27.99 8.22
C GLN A 450 -24.12 29.09 7.47
N SER A 451 -22.81 29.01 7.38
CA SER A 451 -22.06 29.79 6.41
C SER A 451 -22.01 29.07 5.07
N PHE A 452 -22.11 29.83 3.98
CA PHE A 452 -21.75 29.37 2.65
C PHE A 452 -20.57 30.21 2.15
N ASP A 453 -19.40 29.57 2.05
CA ASP A 453 -18.13 30.25 1.79
C ASP A 453 -17.46 29.68 0.54
N LEU A 454 -17.40 30.49 -0.51
CA LEU A 454 -16.68 30.19 -1.75
C LEU A 454 -15.45 31.08 -1.91
N THR A 455 -14.90 31.66 -0.83
CA THR A 455 -13.68 32.48 -0.92
C THR A 455 -12.48 31.70 -1.48
N GLY A 456 -12.48 30.37 -1.34
CA GLY A 456 -11.48 29.50 -1.93
C GLY A 456 -11.63 29.28 -3.44
N TYR A 457 -12.70 29.79 -4.07
CA TYR A 457 -12.94 29.74 -5.51
C TYR A 457 -13.88 30.86 -5.96
N GLU A 458 -13.35 31.91 -6.60
CA GLU A 458 -14.00 33.21 -6.90
C GLU A 458 -15.44 33.16 -7.47
N GLY A 459 -16.41 32.80 -6.65
CA GLY A 459 -17.85 32.86 -6.92
C GLY A 459 -18.48 31.66 -7.60
N HIS A 460 -17.79 30.83 -8.38
CA HIS A 460 -18.47 29.85 -9.25
C HIS A 460 -18.90 28.57 -8.51
N PHE A 461 -20.19 28.24 -8.52
CA PHE A 461 -20.70 26.94 -8.06
C PHE A 461 -21.94 26.55 -8.85
N ASN A 462 -21.81 25.52 -9.68
CA ASN A 462 -22.74 25.24 -10.75
C ASN A 462 -23.56 23.94 -10.54
N LEU A 463 -23.95 23.68 -9.29
CA LEU A 463 -24.93 22.66 -8.91
C LEU A 463 -26.26 23.31 -8.53
N ASP A 464 -27.36 22.58 -8.65
CA ASP A 464 -28.65 23.05 -8.12
C ASP A 464 -28.56 23.25 -6.61
N ILE A 465 -29.13 24.35 -6.12
CA ILE A 465 -29.15 24.70 -4.70
C ILE A 465 -30.59 24.78 -4.21
N ASN A 466 -30.90 24.01 -3.17
CA ASN A 466 -32.17 24.12 -2.45
C ASN A 466 -31.95 24.68 -1.05
N VAL A 467 -32.70 25.71 -0.67
CA VAL A 467 -32.79 26.21 0.70
C VAL A 467 -34.07 25.66 1.31
N ASN A 468 -33.92 24.69 2.22
CA ASN A 468 -35.02 24.00 2.88
C ASN A 468 -34.72 23.84 4.37
N LYS A 469 -34.60 24.98 5.05
CA LYS A 469 -34.22 25.05 6.45
C LYS A 469 -35.45 25.05 7.34
N SER A 470 -35.40 24.29 8.43
CA SER A 470 -36.43 24.29 9.48
C SER A 470 -36.23 25.41 10.51
N GLY A 471 -35.05 26.04 10.50
CA GLY A 471 -34.70 27.18 11.34
C GLY A 471 -33.33 27.75 10.96
N GLY A 472 -32.99 28.91 11.53
CA GLY A 472 -31.76 29.63 11.18
C GLY A 472 -31.77 30.18 9.76
N GLN A 473 -30.60 30.60 9.27
CA GLN A 473 -30.40 31.15 7.92
C GLN A 473 -29.08 30.66 7.30
N ILE A 474 -28.92 30.89 6.00
CA ILE A 474 -27.63 30.73 5.31
C ILE A 474 -27.01 32.13 5.22
N ASN A 475 -25.76 32.28 5.67
CA ASN A 475 -24.99 33.50 5.50
C ASN A 475 -23.97 33.31 4.38
N LEU A 476 -24.14 34.06 3.31
CA LEU A 476 -23.18 34.03 2.21
C LEU A 476 -21.92 34.84 2.58
N LEU A 477 -20.73 34.24 2.50
CA LEU A 477 -19.47 34.88 2.91
C LEU A 477 -18.63 35.40 1.73
N SER A 478 -18.89 34.91 0.53
CA SER A 478 -18.30 35.35 -0.75
C SER A 478 -19.39 35.69 -1.76
N ASN A 479 -19.05 36.18 -2.95
CA ASN A 479 -20.05 36.19 -4.03
C ASN A 479 -20.42 34.75 -4.41
N LEU A 480 -21.60 34.56 -4.98
CA LEU A 480 -22.08 33.31 -5.56
C LEU A 480 -22.50 33.59 -7.01
N THR A 481 -21.89 32.88 -7.93
CA THR A 481 -22.13 32.90 -9.37
C THR A 481 -22.65 31.54 -9.78
N MET A 482 -23.85 31.51 -10.35
CA MET A 482 -24.55 30.32 -10.84
C MET A 482 -24.85 30.53 -12.33
N ASP A 483 -23.87 30.22 -13.19
CA ASP A 483 -23.89 30.57 -14.62
C ASP A 483 -24.04 29.36 -15.56
N ALA A 484 -24.33 28.17 -15.01
CA ALA A 484 -24.61 26.98 -15.80
C ALA A 484 -26.06 26.97 -16.33
N ALA A 485 -26.24 26.49 -17.56
CA ALA A 485 -27.56 26.37 -18.17
C ALA A 485 -28.42 25.32 -17.44
N GLY A 486 -29.65 25.70 -17.07
CA GLY A 486 -30.60 24.82 -16.40
C GLY A 486 -30.30 24.56 -14.92
N GLN A 487 -29.46 25.39 -14.31
CA GLN A 487 -29.20 25.39 -12.87
C GLN A 487 -30.26 26.22 -12.13
N ASP A 488 -30.75 25.70 -11.01
CA ASP A 488 -31.76 26.38 -10.17
C ASP A 488 -31.24 26.71 -8.77
N LEU A 489 -31.67 27.87 -8.23
CA LEU A 489 -31.62 28.19 -6.79
C LEU A 489 -33.06 28.32 -6.27
N ASP A 490 -33.50 27.33 -5.51
CA ASP A 490 -34.85 27.27 -4.97
C ASP A 490 -34.86 27.54 -3.47
N ILE A 491 -35.59 28.58 -3.03
CA ILE A 491 -35.90 28.80 -1.62
C ILE A 491 -37.25 28.16 -1.31
N ILE A 492 -37.21 26.91 -0.85
CA ILE A 492 -38.37 26.13 -0.44
C ILE A 492 -38.85 26.58 0.94
N ALA A 493 -37.92 26.71 1.89
CA ALA A 493 -38.17 27.19 3.25
C ALA A 493 -36.90 27.75 3.90
N GLY A 494 -37.03 28.82 4.68
CA GLY A 494 -35.93 29.45 5.41
C GLY A 494 -35.47 30.78 4.79
N THR A 495 -34.24 31.19 5.08
CA THR A 495 -33.67 32.46 4.62
C THR A 495 -32.26 32.26 4.09
N LEU A 496 -32.00 32.78 2.89
CA LEU A 496 -30.66 33.01 2.34
C LEU A 496 -30.32 34.49 2.55
N ASP A 497 -29.46 34.77 3.51
CA ASP A 497 -28.91 36.10 3.75
C ASP A 497 -27.65 36.30 2.90
N LEU A 498 -27.76 37.20 1.92
CA LEU A 498 -26.66 37.53 1.03
C LEU A 498 -25.52 38.26 1.77
N ASN A 499 -25.76 38.83 2.95
CA ASN A 499 -24.74 39.45 3.79
C ASN A 499 -23.85 40.46 3.02
N GLY A 500 -24.49 41.26 2.15
CA GLY A 500 -23.84 42.25 1.29
C GLY A 500 -23.05 41.68 0.10
N LYS A 501 -23.19 40.40 -0.22
CA LYS A 501 -22.57 39.72 -1.36
C LYS A 501 -23.47 39.70 -2.58
N GLN A 502 -22.86 39.48 -3.74
CA GLN A 502 -23.57 39.35 -5.01
C GLN A 502 -23.99 37.91 -5.24
N LEU A 503 -25.24 37.72 -5.70
CA LEU A 503 -25.75 36.50 -6.32
C LEU A 503 -26.01 36.81 -7.79
N THR A 504 -25.34 36.10 -8.71
CA THR A 504 -25.41 36.37 -10.15
C THR A 504 -25.61 35.11 -10.97
#